data_AF-A0A225UKI4-F1
#
_entry.id   AF-A0A225UKI4-F1
#
_cell.length_a   1.000
_cell.length_b   1.000
_cell.length_c   1.000
_cell.angle_alpha   90.00
_cell.angle_beta   90.00
_cell.angle_gamma   90.00
#
_symmetry.space_group_name_H-M   'P 1'
#
loop_
_entity.id
_entity.type
_entity.pdbx_description
1 polymer ?
#
loop_
_entity_poly.entity_id
_entity_poly.type
_entity_poly.pdbx_seq_one_letter_code
_entity_poly.pdbx_strand_id
1 'polypeptide(L)'
;MDEEVPFRAFVPAKQDVGDLAELADLEKVSVLTYNVLSQMGARKLQRGGKSYVSAAILNIRQRRERLLREILSYDADIMCLQEVDEYDDWWAAELAIAGYDSIYATSAAPTSASATKEIDDGLVTAFRKSTFQLFRSTEVHLNDLCSNINDANLSARARQDKLALLVCLQPWETSALPSAL
;
A
#
# COMPACT_ATOMS: atom_id res chain seq x y z
N MET A 1 -20.69 -22.13 3.29
CA MET A 1 -21.17 -20.89 2.68
C MET A 1 -20.04 -20.43 1.80
N ASP A 2 -20.14 -20.68 0.50
CA ASP A 2 -19.15 -20.20 -0.47
C ASP A 2 -19.22 -18.67 -0.45
N GLU A 3 -18.22 -18.02 0.17
CA GLU A 3 -18.08 -16.58 0.08
C GLU A 3 -17.68 -16.24 -1.36
N GLU A 4 -18.65 -15.73 -2.12
CA GLU A 4 -18.46 -15.25 -3.49
C GLU A 4 -17.27 -14.27 -3.53
N VAL A 5 -16.29 -14.55 -4.38
CA VAL A 5 -15.13 -13.68 -4.56
C VAL A 5 -15.64 -12.33 -5.05
N PRO A 6 -15.23 -11.20 -4.44
CA PRO A 6 -15.64 -9.88 -4.89
C PRO A 6 -15.26 -9.68 -6.36
N PHE A 7 -16.25 -9.62 -7.25
CA PHE A 7 -16.01 -9.40 -8.67
C PHE A 7 -16.16 -7.91 -9.00
N ARG A 8 -15.06 -7.29 -9.41
CA ARG A 8 -15.07 -5.95 -10.01
C ARG A 8 -14.63 -6.09 -11.47
N ALA A 9 -15.48 -5.62 -12.38
CA ALA A 9 -15.15 -5.67 -13.81
C ALA A 9 -14.00 -4.71 -14.14
N PHE A 10 -12.99 -5.20 -14.84
CA PHE A 10 -11.99 -4.36 -15.48
C PHE A 10 -12.62 -3.63 -16.67
N VAL A 11 -12.54 -2.30 -16.66
CA VAL A 11 -13.03 -1.45 -17.74
C VAL A 11 -11.83 -0.85 -18.47
N PRO A 12 -11.71 -1.05 -19.79
CA PRO A 12 -10.67 -0.40 -20.58
C PRO A 12 -10.73 1.12 -20.43
N ALA A 13 -9.58 1.75 -20.14
CA ALA A 13 -9.48 3.21 -20.07
C ALA A 13 -9.68 3.88 -21.43
N LYS A 14 -9.33 3.17 -22.51
CA LYS A 14 -9.58 3.55 -23.90
C LYS A 14 -10.56 2.56 -24.53
N GLN A 15 -11.47 3.07 -25.36
CA GLN A 15 -12.45 2.26 -26.08
C GLN A 15 -12.13 2.12 -27.57
N ASP A 16 -11.16 2.89 -28.07
CA ASP A 16 -10.75 2.83 -29.47
C ASP A 16 -10.02 1.50 -29.75
N VAL A 17 -10.52 0.77 -30.74
CA VAL A 17 -10.02 -0.59 -31.06
C VAL A 17 -8.64 -0.53 -31.69
N GLY A 18 -8.32 0.54 -32.44
CA GLY A 18 -6.99 0.74 -33.03
C GLY A 18 -5.94 0.95 -31.94
N ASP A 19 -6.21 1.87 -31.01
CA ASP A 19 -5.34 2.12 -29.86
C ASP A 19 -5.12 0.85 -29.01
N LEU A 20 -6.18 0.07 -28.76
CA LEU A 20 -6.08 -1.16 -27.97
C LEU A 20 -5.27 -2.24 -28.71
N ALA A 21 -5.37 -2.32 -30.03
CA ALA A 21 -4.59 -3.25 -30.84
C ALA A 21 -3.09 -2.92 -30.78
N GLU A 22 -2.72 -1.64 -30.84
CA GLU A 22 -1.32 -1.20 -30.71
C GLU A 22 -0.72 -1.53 -29.34
N LEU A 23 -1.53 -1.50 -28.28
CA LEU A 23 -1.11 -1.85 -26.91
C LEU A 23 -1.14 -3.35 -26.62
N ALA A 24 -1.69 -4.17 -27.52
CA ALA A 24 -1.93 -5.59 -27.25
C ALA A 24 -0.62 -6.37 -27.05
N ASP A 25 0.38 -6.08 -27.89
CA ASP A 25 1.66 -6.78 -27.95
C ASP A 25 2.74 -6.18 -27.03
N LEU A 26 2.41 -5.09 -26.33
CA LEU A 26 3.33 -4.50 -25.36
C LEU A 26 3.32 -5.30 -24.06
N GLU A 27 4.49 -5.40 -23.44
CA GLU A 27 4.60 -5.85 -22.07
C GLU A 27 3.84 -4.92 -21.13
N LYS A 28 3.16 -5.50 -20.14
CA LYS A 28 2.24 -4.78 -19.25
C LYS A 28 2.67 -4.95 -17.81
N VAL A 29 2.40 -3.91 -17.02
CA VAL A 29 2.59 -3.95 -15.57
C VAL A 29 1.27 -3.53 -14.95
N SER A 30 0.80 -4.33 -14.00
CA SER A 30 -0.39 -4.05 -13.22
C SER A 30 -0.01 -3.46 -11.86
N VAL A 31 -0.73 -2.42 -11.46
CA VAL A 31 -0.49 -1.70 -10.20
C VAL A 31 -1.80 -1.61 -9.43
N LEU A 32 -1.79 -2.08 -8.18
CA LEU A 32 -2.87 -1.92 -7.23
C LEU A 32 -2.51 -0.84 -6.22
N THR A 33 -3.46 0.01 -5.87
CA THR A 33 -3.37 0.86 -4.68
C THR A 33 -4.57 0.61 -3.77
N TYR A 34 -4.32 0.41 -2.49
CA TYR A 34 -5.39 0.04 -1.55
C TYR A 34 -5.09 0.53 -0.12
N ASN A 35 -5.98 1.33 0.44
CA ASN A 35 -5.93 1.69 1.86
C ASN A 35 -6.66 0.60 2.68
N VAL A 36 -5.92 -0.09 3.55
CA VAL A 36 -6.44 -1.25 4.29
C VAL A 36 -7.20 -0.88 5.58
N LEU A 37 -7.25 0.42 5.90
CA LEU A 37 -7.83 1.00 7.12
C LEU A 37 -7.22 0.36 8.37
N SER A 38 -6.28 1.07 9.01
CA SER A 38 -5.61 0.55 10.22
C SER A 38 -6.60 0.33 11.36
N GLN A 39 -6.24 -0.48 12.35
CA GLN A 39 -7.03 -0.66 13.56
C GLN A 39 -7.26 0.67 14.28
N MET A 40 -6.25 1.55 14.28
CA MET A 40 -6.41 2.89 14.84
C MET A 40 -7.38 3.72 13.98
N GLY A 41 -7.23 3.74 12.66
CA GLY A 41 -8.16 4.40 11.73
C GLY A 41 -9.61 3.95 11.95
N ALA A 42 -9.84 2.64 12.02
CA ALA A 42 -11.14 2.05 12.31
C ALA A 42 -11.70 2.51 13.67
N ARG A 43 -10.88 2.54 14.73
CA ARG A 43 -11.29 3.08 16.04
C ARG A 43 -11.66 4.56 15.98
N LYS A 44 -10.96 5.37 15.16
CA LYS A 44 -11.30 6.79 14.99
C LYS A 44 -12.71 6.96 14.39
N LEU A 45 -13.09 6.11 13.44
CA LEU A 45 -14.44 6.12 12.83
C LEU A 45 -15.55 5.78 13.84
N GLN A 46 -15.24 5.02 14.90
CA GLN A 46 -16.22 4.71 15.94
C GLN A 46 -16.41 5.84 16.96
N ARG A 47 -15.48 6.80 17.03
CA ARG A 47 -15.58 7.94 17.96
C ARG A 47 -16.68 8.89 17.47
N GLY A 48 -17.76 8.98 18.23
CA GLY A 48 -18.93 9.80 17.89
C GLY A 48 -20.27 9.08 17.99
N GLY A 49 -20.29 7.79 18.38
CA GLY A 49 -21.50 7.07 18.78
C GLY A 49 -22.48 6.75 17.65
N LYS A 50 -22.10 6.98 16.38
CA LYS A 50 -22.92 6.73 15.18
C LYS A 50 -22.26 5.74 14.21
N SER A 51 -21.52 4.76 14.72
CA SER A 51 -20.92 3.74 13.86
C SER A 51 -22.02 2.81 13.35
N TYR A 52 -22.17 2.74 12.02
CA TYR A 52 -23.06 1.78 11.37
C TYR A 52 -22.46 0.36 11.31
N VAL A 53 -21.20 0.19 11.74
CA VAL A 53 -20.48 -1.10 11.80
C VAL A 53 -20.13 -1.45 13.24
N SER A 54 -20.30 -2.73 13.61
CA SER A 54 -19.95 -3.22 14.95
C SER A 54 -18.43 -3.25 15.18
N ALA A 55 -18.02 -3.11 16.44
CA ALA A 55 -16.59 -3.12 16.80
C ALA A 55 -15.90 -4.46 16.55
N ALA A 56 -16.65 -5.57 16.62
CA ALA A 56 -16.12 -6.88 16.26
C ALA A 56 -15.65 -6.88 14.79
N ILE A 57 -16.54 -6.49 13.86
CA ILE A 57 -16.26 -6.47 12.41
C ILE A 57 -15.08 -5.54 12.07
N LEU A 58 -14.93 -4.43 12.79
CA LEU A 58 -13.85 -3.47 12.55
C LEU A 58 -12.48 -3.93 13.09
N ASN A 59 -12.41 -5.02 13.83
CA ASN A 59 -11.16 -5.56 14.34
C ASN A 59 -10.24 -6.01 13.19
N ILE A 60 -9.01 -5.51 13.15
CA ILE A 60 -8.05 -5.82 12.07
C ILE A 60 -7.80 -7.32 11.94
N ARG A 61 -7.74 -8.07 13.05
CA ARG A 61 -7.53 -9.52 13.03
C ARG A 61 -8.68 -10.28 12.39
N GLN A 62 -9.89 -9.70 12.35
CA GLN A 62 -11.04 -10.27 11.64
C GLN A 62 -11.10 -9.84 10.17
N ARG A 63 -10.55 -8.66 9.84
CA ARG A 63 -10.58 -8.09 8.49
C ARG A 63 -9.40 -8.52 7.62
N ARG A 64 -8.23 -8.68 8.21
CA ARG A 64 -6.95 -8.83 7.50
C ARG A 64 -6.95 -9.97 6.50
N GLU A 65 -7.51 -11.13 6.83
CA GLU A 65 -7.64 -12.26 5.89
C GLU A 65 -8.52 -11.93 4.68
N ARG A 66 -9.62 -11.20 4.87
CA ARG A 66 -10.51 -10.76 3.78
C ARG A 66 -9.82 -9.70 2.92
N LEU A 67 -9.10 -8.77 3.55
CA LEU A 67 -8.33 -7.73 2.88
C LEU A 67 -7.23 -8.35 2.01
N LEU A 68 -6.48 -9.32 2.54
CA LEU A 68 -5.46 -10.05 1.80
C LEU A 68 -6.08 -10.79 0.60
N ARG A 69 -7.20 -11.48 0.80
CA ARG A 69 -7.91 -12.16 -0.29
C ARG A 69 -8.38 -11.18 -1.37
N GLU A 70 -8.91 -10.03 -0.97
CA GLU A 70 -9.30 -8.95 -1.89
C GLU A 70 -8.10 -8.47 -2.71
N ILE A 71 -7.01 -8.04 -2.07
CA ILE A 71 -5.86 -7.47 -2.81
C ILE A 71 -5.18 -8.51 -3.70
N LEU A 72 -5.07 -9.77 -3.27
CA LEU A 72 -4.46 -10.85 -4.05
C LEU A 72 -5.34 -11.28 -5.23
N SER A 73 -6.66 -11.10 -5.16
CA SER A 73 -7.57 -11.44 -6.26
C SER A 73 -7.34 -10.60 -7.53
N TYR A 74 -6.73 -9.42 -7.39
CA TYR A 74 -6.36 -8.57 -8.53
C TYR A 74 -5.08 -9.03 -9.24
N ASP A 75 -4.31 -9.93 -8.62
CA ASP A 75 -3.08 -10.52 -9.17
C ASP A 75 -2.07 -9.48 -9.68
N ALA A 76 -2.00 -8.32 -9.01
CA ALA A 76 -1.23 -7.17 -9.47
C ALA A 76 0.29 -7.39 -9.35
N ASP A 77 1.08 -6.90 -10.29
CA ASP A 77 2.55 -7.03 -10.25
C ASP A 77 3.17 -6.20 -9.12
N ILE A 78 2.57 -5.05 -8.83
CA ILE A 78 2.97 -4.11 -7.78
C ILE A 78 1.72 -3.70 -6.97
N MET A 79 1.82 -3.74 -5.65
CA MET A 79 0.79 -3.29 -4.72
C MET A 79 1.31 -2.17 -3.81
N CYS A 80 0.58 -1.07 -3.74
CA CYS A 80 0.84 0.06 -2.85
C CYS A 80 -0.27 0.13 -1.79
N LEU A 81 0.06 -0.24 -0.55
CA LEU A 81 -0.90 -0.31 0.55
C LEU A 81 -0.70 0.85 1.53
N GLN A 82 -1.80 1.45 1.99
CA GLN A 82 -1.79 2.52 2.99
C GLN A 82 -2.53 2.12 4.26
N GLU A 83 -2.19 2.77 5.37
CA GLU A 83 -2.71 2.47 6.71
C GLU A 83 -2.46 1.01 7.14
N VAL A 84 -1.30 0.47 6.78
CA VAL A 84 -0.92 -0.89 7.17
C VAL A 84 -0.37 -0.88 8.59
N ASP A 85 -1.01 -1.61 9.49
CA ASP A 85 -0.54 -1.95 10.84
C ASP A 85 -0.23 -3.46 10.93
N GLU A 86 0.38 -3.90 12.05
CA GLU A 86 0.78 -5.31 12.26
C GLU A 86 1.64 -5.88 11.08
N TYR A 87 2.50 -5.05 10.46
CA TYR A 87 3.26 -5.46 9.26
C TYR A 87 4.21 -6.64 9.55
N ASP A 88 5.08 -6.49 10.55
CA ASP A 88 6.07 -7.51 10.93
C ASP A 88 5.41 -8.78 11.48
N ASP A 89 4.26 -8.62 12.15
CA ASP A 89 3.53 -9.72 12.79
C ASP A 89 2.71 -10.55 11.80
N TRP A 90 2.31 -9.99 10.65
CA TRP A 90 1.38 -10.67 9.75
C TRP A 90 1.61 -10.38 8.26
N TRP A 91 1.54 -9.12 7.83
CA TRP A 91 1.55 -8.81 6.38
C TRP A 91 2.81 -9.27 5.66
N ALA A 92 3.99 -9.10 6.29
CA ALA A 92 5.26 -9.47 5.68
C ALA A 92 5.31 -10.97 5.31
N ALA A 93 4.86 -11.83 6.22
CA ALA A 93 4.85 -13.27 6.01
C ALA A 93 3.84 -13.68 4.93
N GLU A 94 2.63 -13.14 4.98
CA GLU A 94 1.56 -13.48 4.04
C GLU A 94 1.87 -13.02 2.61
N LEU A 95 2.41 -11.81 2.45
CA LEU A 95 2.86 -11.29 1.15
C LEU A 95 4.01 -12.14 0.58
N ALA A 96 4.96 -12.56 1.43
CA ALA A 96 6.04 -13.44 1.02
C ALA A 96 5.55 -14.82 0.56
N ILE A 97 4.59 -15.41 1.27
CA ILE A 97 3.92 -16.67 0.88
C ILE A 97 3.22 -16.50 -0.47
N ALA A 98 2.59 -15.36 -0.72
CA ALA A 98 1.92 -15.03 -1.98
C ALA A 98 2.89 -14.70 -3.13
N GLY A 99 4.21 -14.75 -2.92
CA GLY A 99 5.21 -14.54 -3.98
C GLY A 99 5.63 -13.08 -4.18
N TYR A 100 5.40 -12.21 -3.19
CA TYR A 100 5.80 -10.81 -3.21
C TYR A 100 6.97 -10.54 -2.25
N ASP A 101 7.94 -9.75 -2.70
CA ASP A 101 8.81 -9.01 -1.78
C ASP A 101 8.11 -7.69 -1.42
N SER A 102 8.44 -7.11 -0.26
CA SER A 102 7.80 -5.87 0.17
C SER A 102 8.70 -4.98 1.02
N ILE A 103 8.49 -3.67 0.88
CA ILE A 103 9.11 -2.63 1.70
C ILE A 103 8.02 -1.97 2.52
N TYR A 104 8.27 -1.85 3.82
CA TYR A 104 7.40 -1.16 4.76
C TYR A 104 8.09 0.08 5.31
N ALA A 105 7.34 1.17 5.40
CA ALA A 105 7.80 2.43 5.95
C ALA A 105 6.77 2.94 6.96
N THR A 106 7.21 3.30 8.15
CA THR A 106 6.34 3.82 9.22
C THR A 106 7.03 4.96 9.98
N SER A 107 6.22 5.87 10.51
CA SER A 107 6.72 6.97 11.35
C SER A 107 6.93 6.58 12.82
N ALA A 108 6.64 5.34 13.22
CA ALA A 108 6.91 4.87 14.57
C ALA A 108 8.42 4.82 14.83
N ALA A 109 8.92 5.63 15.77
CA ALA A 109 10.34 5.66 16.10
C ALA A 109 10.83 4.29 16.63
N PRO A 110 11.97 3.73 16.16
CA PRO A 110 12.45 2.43 16.63
C PRO A 110 12.92 2.42 18.10
N THR A 111 13.14 3.58 18.70
CA THR A 111 13.77 3.70 20.03
C THR A 111 13.40 5.01 20.71
N SER A 112 12.32 5.04 21.50
CA SER A 112 12.28 5.97 22.64
C SER A 112 11.43 5.40 23.77
N ALA A 113 11.98 5.48 24.99
CA ALA A 113 11.40 5.02 26.24
C ALA A 113 10.24 5.91 26.72
N SER A 114 9.34 6.29 25.80
CA SER A 114 8.16 7.10 26.05
C SER A 114 6.98 6.46 25.35
N ALA A 115 6.18 5.71 26.11
CA ALA A 115 4.95 5.08 25.66
C ALA A 115 3.85 6.12 25.35
N THR A 116 4.03 6.91 24.29
CA THR A 116 2.98 7.83 23.79
C THR A 116 2.84 7.74 22.28
N LYS A 117 2.12 6.70 21.84
CA LYS A 117 1.26 6.63 20.63
C LYS A 117 1.67 7.51 19.46
N GLU A 118 2.79 7.18 18.84
CA GLU A 118 3.10 7.62 17.49
C GLU A 118 2.38 6.69 16.49
N ILE A 119 2.16 7.18 15.28
CA ILE A 119 1.29 6.60 14.27
C ILE A 119 1.68 5.13 14.02
N ASP A 120 0.79 4.21 14.42
CA ASP A 120 0.99 2.74 14.41
C ASP A 120 0.65 2.10 13.05
N ASP A 121 0.57 2.93 12.01
CA ASP A 121 0.35 2.48 10.64
C ASP A 121 1.38 3.07 9.69
N GLY A 122 1.52 2.45 8.53
CA GLY A 122 2.53 2.81 7.55
C GLY A 122 2.11 2.51 6.13
N LEU A 123 3.10 2.59 5.26
CA LEU A 123 3.00 2.36 3.82
C LEU A 123 3.73 1.07 3.47
N VAL A 124 3.12 0.25 2.63
CA VAL A 124 3.78 -0.92 2.05
C VAL A 124 3.81 -0.78 0.53
N THR A 125 4.96 -1.06 -0.07
CA THR A 125 5.05 -1.37 -1.50
C THR A 125 5.50 -2.81 -1.65
N ALA A 126 4.62 -3.67 -2.17
CA ALA A 126 4.89 -5.06 -2.47
C ALA A 126 5.01 -5.27 -3.98
N PHE A 127 5.89 -6.17 -4.43
CA PHE A 127 6.16 -6.43 -5.84
C PHE A 127 6.51 -7.89 -6.08
N ARG A 128 6.09 -8.45 -7.22
CA ARG A 128 6.33 -9.87 -7.54
C ARG A 128 7.81 -10.19 -7.64
N LYS A 129 8.26 -11.19 -6.88
CA LYS A 129 9.66 -11.68 -6.90
C LYS A 129 10.07 -12.23 -8.26
N SER A 130 9.12 -12.79 -9.01
CA SER A 130 9.35 -13.35 -10.34
C SER A 130 9.60 -12.28 -11.41
N THR A 131 9.17 -11.04 -11.15
CA THR A 131 9.08 -9.97 -12.16
C THR A 131 10.03 -8.83 -11.86
N PHE A 132 10.23 -8.50 -10.57
CA PHE A 132 11.01 -7.37 -10.12
C PHE A 132 11.95 -7.74 -8.98
N GLN A 133 13.05 -7.00 -8.88
CA GLN A 133 13.90 -6.93 -7.70
C GLN A 133 14.06 -5.48 -7.26
N LEU A 134 14.30 -5.30 -5.96
CA LEU A 134 14.56 -3.99 -5.38
C LEU A 134 15.93 -3.46 -5.82
N PHE A 135 15.95 -2.25 -6.37
CA PHE A 135 17.19 -1.50 -6.58
C PHE A 135 17.45 -0.52 -5.44
N ARG A 136 16.42 0.23 -5.03
CA ARG A 136 16.50 1.23 -3.96
C ARG A 136 15.13 1.47 -3.34
N SER A 137 15.10 1.76 -2.04
CA SER A 137 13.95 2.37 -1.39
C SER A 137 14.36 3.68 -0.70
N THR A 138 13.40 4.59 -0.52
CA THR A 138 13.60 5.84 0.21
C THR A 138 12.31 6.21 0.94
N GLU A 139 12.45 6.45 2.23
CA GLU A 139 11.39 6.95 3.09
C GLU A 139 11.53 8.47 3.20
N VAL A 140 10.43 9.18 3.06
CA VAL A 140 10.40 10.65 3.07
C VAL A 140 9.39 11.11 4.11
N HIS A 141 9.90 11.61 5.24
CA HIS A 141 9.07 12.26 6.26
C HIS A 141 8.71 13.66 5.76
N LEU A 142 7.43 13.88 5.42
CA LEU A 142 6.99 15.11 4.76
C LEU A 142 7.15 16.36 5.65
N ASN A 143 7.19 16.16 6.97
CA ASN A 143 7.47 17.24 7.91
C ASN A 143 8.86 17.85 7.74
N ASP A 144 9.85 17.06 7.34
CA ASP A 144 11.23 17.53 7.16
C ASP A 144 11.32 18.50 5.97
N LEU A 145 10.45 18.28 4.97
CA LEU A 145 10.32 19.11 3.78
C LEU A 145 9.58 20.42 4.04
N CYS A 146 8.87 20.57 5.16
CA CYS A 146 8.13 21.80 5.48
C CYS A 146 9.05 23.02 5.64
N SER A 147 10.33 22.78 5.96
CA SER A 147 11.38 23.82 6.03
C SER A 147 11.68 24.46 4.67
N ASN A 148 11.40 23.77 3.56
CA ASN A 148 11.60 24.28 2.20
C ASN A 148 10.44 25.17 1.71
N ILE A 149 9.40 25.34 2.52
CA ILE A 149 8.22 26.14 2.16
C ILE A 149 8.41 27.57 2.66
N ASN A 150 8.57 28.51 1.73
CA ASN A 150 8.80 29.92 2.04
C ASN A 150 7.61 30.62 2.72
N ASP A 151 6.37 30.18 2.45
CA ASP A 151 5.17 30.72 3.10
C ASP A 151 4.97 30.04 4.47
N ALA A 152 5.05 30.83 5.54
CA ALA A 152 4.95 30.33 6.92
C ALA A 152 3.58 29.71 7.24
N ASN A 153 2.48 30.23 6.68
CA ASN A 153 1.14 29.67 6.90
C ASN A 153 0.99 28.32 6.19
N LEU A 154 1.53 28.22 4.97
CA LEU A 154 1.55 26.97 4.23
C LEU A 154 2.45 25.93 4.91
N SER A 155 3.64 26.34 5.36
CA SER A 155 4.58 25.47 6.10
C SER A 155 3.93 24.90 7.38
N ALA A 156 3.22 25.75 8.14
CA ALA A 156 2.49 25.30 9.32
C ALA A 156 1.35 24.31 8.99
N ARG A 157 0.63 24.53 7.88
CA ARG A 157 -0.46 23.64 7.43
C ARG A 157 0.01 22.33 6.81
N ALA A 158 1.23 22.31 6.25
CA ALA A 158 1.83 21.14 5.63
C ALA A 158 2.35 20.12 6.67
N ARG A 159 2.61 20.56 7.91
CA ARG A 159 3.03 19.68 9.00
C ARG A 159 1.87 18.80 9.47
N GLN A 160 1.84 17.57 8.98
CA GLN A 160 0.73 16.61 9.19
C GLN A 160 1.20 15.22 9.62
N ASP A 161 2.49 15.07 9.97
CA ASP A 161 3.09 13.79 10.37
C ASP A 161 2.86 12.70 9.31
N LYS A 162 3.05 13.08 8.04
CA LYS A 162 2.87 12.19 6.90
C LYS A 162 4.20 11.68 6.38
N LEU A 163 4.16 10.47 5.84
CA LEU A 163 5.27 9.76 5.25
C LEU A 163 4.97 9.48 3.77
N ALA A 164 6.00 9.45 2.94
CA ALA A 164 5.96 8.86 1.61
C ALA A 164 7.03 7.78 1.49
N LEU A 165 6.71 6.73 0.73
CA LEU A 165 7.63 5.65 0.40
C LEU A 165 7.87 5.65 -1.11
N LEU A 166 9.14 5.76 -1.51
CA LEU A 166 9.58 5.62 -2.88
C LEU A 166 10.33 4.30 -3.02
N VAL A 167 9.98 3.52 -4.04
CA VAL A 167 10.64 2.26 -4.37
C VAL A 167 11.06 2.27 -5.83
N CYS A 168 12.34 2.02 -6.08
CA CYS A 168 12.92 1.81 -7.39
C CYS A 168 13.08 0.32 -7.62
N LEU A 169 12.35 -0.19 -8.62
CA LEU A 169 12.38 -1.60 -9.03
C LEU A 169 13.09 -1.72 -10.37
N GLN A 170 13.77 -2.84 -10.55
CA GLN A 170 14.32 -3.26 -11.83
C GLN A 170 13.72 -4.62 -12.20
N PRO A 171 13.52 -4.92 -13.49
CA PRO A 171 13.08 -6.26 -13.91
C PRO A 171 14.00 -7.35 -13.37
N TRP A 172 13.42 -8.48 -12.98
CA TRP A 172 14.16 -9.68 -12.62
C TRP A 172 14.75 -10.35 -13.86
N GLU A 173 15.81 -11.15 -13.71
CA GLU A 173 16.56 -11.74 -14.82
C GLU A 173 15.68 -12.54 -15.81
N THR A 174 14.61 -13.15 -15.32
CA THR A 174 13.68 -13.95 -16.12
C THR A 174 12.46 -13.16 -16.61
N SER A 175 12.38 -11.87 -16.31
CA SER A 175 11.26 -11.02 -16.69
C SER A 175 11.33 -10.67 -18.18
N ALA A 176 10.19 -10.66 -18.85
CA ALA A 176 10.08 -10.18 -20.23
C ALA A 176 10.10 -8.65 -20.32
N LEU A 177 9.94 -7.95 -19.20
CA LEU A 177 9.97 -6.49 -19.15
C LEU A 177 11.36 -5.97 -19.55
N PRO A 178 11.42 -4.91 -20.37
CA PRO A 178 12.69 -4.34 -20.78
C PRO A 178 13.43 -3.76 -19.56
N SER A 179 14.69 -4.17 -19.39
CA SER A 179 15.60 -3.54 -18.43
C SER A 179 16.13 -2.22 -19.00
N ALA A 180 16.37 -1.24 -18.13
CA ALA A 180 16.99 0.04 -18.51
C ALA A 180 18.52 -0.07 -18.72
N LEU A 181 19.09 -1.26 -18.51
CA LEU A 181 20.50 -1.60 -18.72
C LEU A 181 20.70 -2.31 -20.06
#